data_AF-A0A7X9E941-F1
#
_entry.id   AF-A0A7X9E941-F1
#
_cell.length_a   1.000
_cell.length_b   1.000
_cell.length_c   1.000
_cell.angle_alpha   90.00
_cell.angle_beta   90.00
_cell.angle_gamma   90.00
#
_symmetry.space_group_name_H-M   'P 1'
#
loop_
_entity.id
_entity.type
_entity.pdbx_description
1 polymer ?
#
loop_
_entity_poly.entity_id
_entity_poly.type
_entity_poly.pdbx_seq_one_letter_code
_entity_poly.pdbx_strand_id
1 'polypeptide(L)'
;MRNPNLMTPEAREYTYLAAGHPEGWNDAMKNSVHSFYKFIADGKSLDKDAHDFATFHDGHYLIKLTEAILKSNKTRQWVSVK
;
A
#
# COMPACT_ATOMS: atom_id res chain seq x y z
N MET A 1 16.57 -12.04 -6.93
CA MET A 1 17.06 -11.21 -5.80
C MET A 1 16.65 -9.77 -6.05
N ARG A 2 16.25 -9.01 -5.02
CA ARG A 2 15.73 -7.64 -5.16
C ARG A 2 16.79 -6.75 -5.80
N ASN A 3 16.47 -6.11 -6.93
CA ASN A 3 17.40 -5.28 -7.71
C ASN A 3 16.64 -4.10 -8.35
N PRO A 4 16.98 -2.83 -8.05
CA PRO A 4 16.26 -1.66 -8.55
C PRO A 4 16.28 -1.53 -10.08
N ASN A 5 17.29 -2.08 -10.76
CA ASN A 5 17.41 -2.03 -12.22
C ASN A 5 16.44 -2.98 -12.94
N LEU A 6 15.86 -3.95 -12.22
CA LEU A 6 14.90 -4.92 -12.75
C LEU A 6 13.46 -4.63 -12.31
N MET A 7 13.23 -3.49 -11.66
CA MET A 7 11.92 -3.08 -11.15
C MET A 7 11.28 -2.02 -12.03
N THR A 8 9.96 -1.90 -11.92
CA THR A 8 9.23 -0.77 -12.50
C THR A 8 9.72 0.54 -11.86
N PRO A 9 9.58 1.68 -12.55
CA PRO A 9 10.01 2.97 -12.02
C PRO A 9 9.46 3.28 -10.62
N GLU A 10 8.20 2.93 -10.37
CA GLU A 10 7.48 3.17 -9.12
C GLU A 10 7.98 2.27 -8.00
N ALA A 11 8.35 1.02 -8.29
CA ALA A 11 8.86 0.10 -7.27
C ALA A 11 10.33 0.36 -6.91
N ARG A 12 11.10 0.97 -7.83
CA ARG A 12 12.54 1.20 -7.69
C ARG A 12 12.88 2.07 -6.48
N GLU A 13 12.07 3.09 -6.19
CA GLU A 13 12.33 4.05 -5.10
C GLU A 13 12.30 3.41 -3.70
N TYR A 14 11.67 2.25 -3.57
CA TYR A 14 11.59 1.49 -2.31
C TYR A 14 12.68 0.45 -2.13
N THR A 15 13.70 0.45 -2.99
CA THR A 15 14.83 -0.49 -2.94
C THR A 15 16.12 0.29 -2.77
N TYR A 16 16.67 0.28 -1.56
CA TYR A 16 17.84 1.07 -1.18
C TYR A 16 19.11 0.24 -1.11
N LEU A 17 18.98 -1.05 -0.78
CA LEU A 17 20.12 -1.93 -0.60
C LEU A 17 20.57 -2.53 -1.94
N ALA A 18 21.88 -2.77 -2.06
CA ALA A 18 22.46 -3.39 -3.25
C ALA A 18 21.94 -4.83 -3.43
N ALA A 19 21.77 -5.25 -4.69
CA ALA A 19 21.38 -6.62 -5.02
C ALA A 19 22.31 -7.61 -4.32
N GLY A 20 21.75 -8.48 -3.49
CA GLY A 20 22.55 -9.23 -2.51
C GLY A 20 22.01 -9.10 -1.09
N HIS A 21 21.46 -7.94 -0.77
CA HIS A 21 21.06 -7.58 0.58
C HIS A 21 19.53 -7.69 0.70
N PRO A 22 19.04 -8.48 1.66
CA PRO A 22 17.61 -8.64 1.85
C PRO A 22 17.01 -7.37 2.45
N GLU A 23 15.96 -6.86 1.82
CA GLU A 23 15.01 -5.92 2.41
C GLU A 23 13.75 -6.70 2.79
N GLY A 24 13.11 -6.32 3.90
CA GLY A 24 12.01 -7.07 4.47
C GLY A 24 10.97 -6.19 5.15
N TRP A 25 10.36 -6.72 6.21
CA TRP A 25 9.23 -6.09 6.88
C TRP A 25 9.54 -4.70 7.44
N ASN A 26 10.72 -4.53 8.05
CA ASN A 26 11.14 -3.25 8.61
C ASN A 26 11.29 -2.17 7.50
N ASP A 27 11.84 -2.55 6.35
CA ASP A 27 11.98 -1.65 5.20
C ASP A 27 10.62 -1.29 4.61
N ALA A 28 9.71 -2.26 4.50
CA ALA A 28 8.35 -2.02 4.04
C ALA A 28 7.60 -1.04 4.96
N MET A 29 7.68 -1.22 6.28
CA MET A 29 7.07 -0.32 7.25
C MET A 29 7.65 1.10 7.16
N LYS A 30 9.00 1.22 7.08
CA LYS A 30 9.67 2.51 6.86
C LYS A 30 9.16 3.17 5.58
N ASN A 31 9.05 2.42 4.49
CA ASN A 31 8.62 2.94 3.19
C ASN A 31 7.20 3.49 3.21
N SER A 32 6.26 2.78 3.84
CA SER A 32 4.88 3.25 4.00
C SER A 32 4.80 4.58 4.75
N VAL A 33 5.56 4.71 5.85
CA VAL A 33 5.61 5.96 6.63
C VAL A 33 6.31 7.07 5.85
N HIS A 34 7.44 6.76 5.23
CA HIS A 34 8.22 7.72 4.44
C HIS A 34 7.40 8.30 3.30
N SER A 35 6.65 7.47 2.56
CA SER A 35 5.83 7.92 1.44
C SER A 35 4.78 8.95 1.87
N PHE A 36 4.06 8.69 2.96
CA PHE A 36 3.08 9.61 3.51
C PHE A 36 3.70 10.98 3.84
N TYR A 37 4.82 11.00 4.56
CA TYR A 37 5.47 12.25 4.92
C TYR A 37 6.13 12.95 3.73
N LYS A 38 6.68 12.20 2.79
CA LYS A 38 7.22 12.75 1.54
C LYS A 38 6.14 13.47 0.74
N PHE A 39 4.95 12.87 0.63
CA PHE A 39 3.83 13.49 -0.07
C PHE A 39 3.44 14.84 0.54
N ILE A 40 3.41 14.92 1.88
CA ILE A 40 3.17 16.18 2.60
C ILE A 40 4.31 17.18 2.36
N ALA A 41 5.56 16.75 2.49
CA ALA A 41 6.73 17.61 2.33
C ALA A 41 6.86 18.18 0.90
N ASP A 42 6.48 17.39 -0.11
CA ASP A 42 6.44 17.79 -1.51
C ASP A 42 5.27 18.75 -1.83
N GLY A 43 4.39 19.05 -0.86
CA GLY A 43 3.24 19.94 -1.03
C GLY A 43 2.14 19.38 -1.93
N LYS A 44 2.05 18.05 -2.03
CA LYS A 44 1.08 17.36 -2.90
C LYS A 44 -0.32 17.35 -2.31
N SER A 45 -1.31 17.18 -3.18
CA SER A 45 -2.73 17.13 -2.83
C SER A 45 -3.35 15.80 -3.24
N LEU A 46 -4.11 15.18 -2.34
CA LEU A 46 -4.77 13.89 -2.59
C LEU A 46 -5.76 13.94 -3.78
N ASP A 47 -6.26 15.13 -4.13
CA ASP A 47 -7.22 15.31 -5.23
C ASP A 47 -6.55 15.32 -6.62
N LYS A 48 -5.23 15.52 -6.67
CA LYS A 48 -4.49 15.79 -7.91
C LYS A 48 -3.31 14.86 -8.14
N ASP A 49 -2.65 14.47 -7.07
CA ASP A 49 -1.38 13.77 -7.12
C ASP A 49 -1.56 12.31 -6.75
N ALA A 50 -0.85 11.44 -7.48
CA ALA A 50 -0.78 10.03 -7.13
C ALA A 50 -0.06 9.84 -5.79
N HIS A 51 -0.53 8.86 -5.02
CA HIS A 51 0.03 8.44 -3.75
C HIS A 51 0.09 6.91 -3.68
N ASP A 52 1.04 6.38 -2.92
CA ASP A 52 1.25 4.94 -2.72
C ASP A 52 1.12 4.50 -1.25
N PHE A 53 0.65 5.39 -0.38
CA PHE A 53 0.26 5.09 0.99
C PHE A 53 -1.26 4.90 1.12
N ALA A 54 -1.66 4.21 2.19
CA ALA A 54 -3.07 3.97 2.50
C ALA A 54 -3.80 5.23 2.97
N THR A 55 -5.03 5.39 2.50
CA THR A 55 -5.92 6.51 2.85
C THR A 55 -7.07 6.09 3.75
N PHE A 56 -7.85 7.06 4.23
CA PHE A 56 -9.10 6.76 4.92
C PHE A 56 -10.13 6.05 4.04
N HIS A 57 -10.12 6.29 2.72
CA HIS A 57 -10.99 5.56 1.78
C HIS A 57 -10.64 4.08 1.73
N ASP A 58 -9.34 3.76 1.72
CA ASP A 58 -8.86 2.37 1.78
C ASP A 58 -9.24 1.72 3.11
N GLY A 59 -9.06 2.44 4.21
CA GLY A 59 -9.49 2.00 5.54
C GLY A 59 -11.00 1.72 5.61
N HIS A 60 -11.82 2.61 5.07
CA HIS A 60 -13.27 2.40 4.97
C HIS A 60 -13.59 1.15 4.15
N TYR A 61 -12.97 1.00 2.97
CA TYR A 61 -13.16 -0.17 2.12
C TYR A 61 -12.81 -1.47 2.85
N LEU A 62 -11.73 -1.51 3.64
CA LEU A 62 -11.35 -2.68 4.44
C LEU A 62 -12.42 -3.06 5.47
N ILE A 63 -13.07 -2.08 6.11
CA ILE A 63 -14.18 -2.35 7.03
C ILE A 63 -15.37 -2.96 6.27
N LYS A 64 -15.78 -2.36 5.16
CA LYS A 64 -16.89 -2.89 4.34
C LYS A 64 -16.61 -4.30 3.79
N LEU A 65 -15.35 -4.55 3.40
CA LEU A 65 -14.88 -5.87 3.00
C LEU A 65 -15.01 -6.87 4.15
N THR A 66 -14.59 -6.49 5.36
CA THR A 66 -14.68 -7.35 6.56
C THR A 66 -16.14 -7.69 6.86
N GLU A 67 -17.05 -6.72 6.80
CA GLU A 67 -18.49 -6.95 6.99
C GLU A 67 -19.06 -7.90 5.94
N ALA A 68 -18.66 -7.74 4.68
CA ALA A 68 -19.07 -8.61 3.59
C ALA A 68 -18.56 -10.05 3.79
N ILE A 69 -17.32 -10.23 4.26
CA ILE A 69 -16.74 -11.55 4.61
C ILE A 69 -17.57 -12.21 5.71
N LEU A 70 -17.90 -11.48 6.78
CA LEU A 70 -18.72 -12.01 7.88
C LEU A 70 -20.11 -12.43 7.40
N LYS A 71 -20.75 -11.62 6.53
CA LYS A 71 -22.05 -11.94 5.93
C LYS A 71 -21.97 -13.14 5.00
N SER A 72 -20.94 -13.22 4.16
CA SER A 72 -20.69 -14.35 3.26
C SER A 72 -20.54 -15.64 4.06
N ASN A 73 -19.76 -15.63 5.13
CA ASN A 73 -19.60 -16.80 6.00
C ASN A 73 -20.93 -17.27 6.60
N LYS A 74 -21.76 -16.33 7.09
CA LYS A 74 -23.08 -16.64 7.68
C LYS A 74 -24.08 -17.19 6.66
N THR A 75 -24.07 -16.65 5.44
CA THR A 75 -25.06 -16.96 4.40
C THR A 75 -24.61 -18.06 3.43
N ARG A 76 -23.32 -18.39 3.44
CA ARG A 76 -22.66 -19.36 2.55
C ARG A 76 -22.83 -19.01 1.07
N GLN A 77 -22.80 -17.72 0.76
CA GLN A 77 -23.03 -17.18 -0.59
C GLN A 77 -22.06 -16.04 -0.90
N TRP A 78 -21.88 -15.75 -2.18
CA TRP A 78 -21.18 -14.55 -2.62
C TRP A 78 -21.96 -13.30 -2.22
N VAL A 79 -21.26 -12.32 -1.67
CA VAL A 79 -21.83 -11.04 -1.22
C VAL A 79 -21.01 -9.92 -1.83
N SER A 80 -21.68 -8.94 -2.45
CA SER A 80 -21.02 -7.73 -2.93
C SER A 80 -20.51 -6.89 -1.76
N VAL A 81 -19.27 -6.42 -1.86
CA VAL A 81 -18.74 -5.37 -0.97
C VAL A 81 -19.48 -4.08 -1.31
N LYS A 82 -20.11 -3.47 -0.30
CA LYS A 82 -20.82 -2.19 -0.45
C LYS A 82 -19.84 -1.03 -0.31
#